data_AF-A0A933MLB1-F1
#
_entry.id   AF-A0A933MLB1-F1
#
_cell.length_a   1.000
_cell.length_b   1.000
_cell.length_c   1.000
_cell.angle_alpha   90.00
_cell.angle_beta   90.00
_cell.angle_gamma   90.00
#
_symmetry.space_group_name_H-M   'P 1'
#
loop_
_entity.id
_entity.type
_entity.pdbx_description
1 polymer ?
#
loop_
_entity_poly.entity_id
_entity_poly.type
_entity_poly.pdbx_seq_one_letter_code
_entity_poly.pdbx_strand_id
1 'polypeptide(L)'
;KSDARYDGLHGVITNLKEDAANAILSRYRGLWQIEEAFRVNKHDLKMRPIFHWTPRRIKAHIAICFIAFAIAKQAVYRLGRRQLPMSFEQLRNELLHVQASLVVDIKTRKRYILPSHATINQKRIYQAFGLRKRMAANRSLVQQQPWGIIAMKVN
;
A
#
# COMPACT_ATOMS: atom_id res chain seq x y z
N LYS A 1 3.57 -6.81 48.69
CA LYS A 1 2.40 -7.73 48.69
C LYS A 1 1.08 -7.04 48.30
N SER A 2 0.99 -5.71 48.26
CA SER A 2 -0.19 -4.95 47.80
C SER A 2 -0.50 -5.13 46.31
N ASP A 3 0.54 -5.27 45.49
CA ASP A 3 0.39 -5.16 44.03
C ASP A 3 -0.16 -6.43 43.37
N ALA A 4 -0.03 -7.58 44.05
CA ALA A 4 -0.62 -8.85 43.61
C ALA A 4 -2.16 -8.81 43.53
N ARG A 5 -2.82 -7.87 44.23
CA ARG A 5 -4.28 -7.70 44.18
C ARG A 5 -4.79 -7.08 42.88
N TYR A 6 -3.88 -6.51 42.09
CA TYR A 6 -4.17 -5.85 40.82
C TYR A 6 -3.61 -6.62 39.62
N ASP A 7 -3.08 -7.81 39.86
CA ASP A 7 -2.54 -8.64 38.78
C ASP A 7 -3.67 -9.04 37.83
N GLY A 8 -3.48 -8.77 36.53
CA GLY A 8 -4.50 -8.96 35.49
C GLY A 8 -5.49 -7.79 35.26
N LEU A 9 -5.42 -6.71 36.05
CA LEU A 9 -6.24 -5.51 35.82
C LEU A 9 -5.46 -4.45 35.01
N HIS A 10 -6.03 -4.02 33.87
CA HIS A 10 -5.45 -2.96 33.04
C HIS A 10 -6.11 -1.61 33.33
N GLY A 11 -5.44 -0.75 34.09
CA GLY A 11 -5.87 0.61 34.38
C GLY A 11 -5.35 1.62 33.36
N VAL A 12 -6.18 2.59 32.97
CA VAL A 12 -5.76 3.72 32.11
C VAL A 12 -5.79 5.00 32.93
N ILE A 13 -4.63 5.64 33.09
CA ILE A 13 -4.50 6.95 33.73
C ILE A 13 -4.49 8.01 32.63
N THR A 14 -5.39 8.99 32.72
CA THR A 14 -5.49 10.06 31.72
C THR A 14 -5.76 11.41 32.38
N ASN A 15 -5.27 12.47 31.75
CA ASN A 15 -5.58 13.87 32.08
C ASN A 15 -6.85 14.39 31.37
N LEU A 16 -7.48 13.54 30.55
CA LEU A 16 -8.73 13.87 29.87
C LEU A 16 -9.87 13.93 30.90
N LYS A 17 -10.62 15.03 30.86
CA LYS A 17 -11.84 15.23 31.69
C LYS A 17 -13.09 14.62 31.04
N GLU A 18 -12.93 13.75 30.04
CA GLU A 18 -14.06 13.13 29.35
C GLU A 18 -14.81 12.19 30.32
N ASP A 19 -16.09 12.44 30.56
CA ASP A 19 -16.86 11.76 31.63
C ASP A 19 -17.16 10.27 31.35
N ALA A 20 -17.01 9.82 30.10
CA ALA A 20 -17.32 8.45 29.71
C ALA A 20 -16.05 7.58 29.65
N ALA A 21 -15.85 6.71 30.65
CA ALA A 21 -14.77 5.72 30.68
C ALA A 21 -14.65 4.90 29.37
N ASN A 22 -15.79 4.60 28.73
CA ASN A 22 -15.84 3.88 27.45
C ASN A 22 -15.16 4.64 26.30
N ALA A 23 -15.26 5.98 26.26
CA ALA A 23 -14.61 6.79 25.23
C ALA A 23 -13.08 6.76 25.40
N ILE A 24 -12.60 6.91 26.64
CA ILE A 24 -11.17 6.83 26.99
C ILE A 24 -10.62 5.45 26.62
N LEU A 25 -11.32 4.37 26.97
CA LEU A 25 -10.93 3.00 26.61
C LEU A 25 -10.94 2.78 25.10
N SER A 26 -11.90 3.34 24.37
CA SER A 26 -11.95 3.25 22.91
C SER A 26 -10.77 3.96 22.24
N ARG A 27 -10.40 5.15 22.72
CA ARG A 27 -9.19 5.87 22.29
C ARG A 27 -7.93 5.07 22.59
N TYR A 28 -7.82 4.50 23.79
CA TYR A 28 -6.70 3.67 24.19
C TYR A 28 -6.59 2.39 23.34
N ARG A 29 -7.71 1.78 22.96
CA ARG A 29 -7.71 0.67 22.01
C ARG A 29 -7.08 1.09 20.68
N GLY A 30 -7.28 2.34 20.22
CA GLY A 30 -6.63 2.88 19.03
C GLY A 30 -5.09 2.84 19.01
N LEU A 31 -4.44 2.59 20.15
CA LEU A 31 -2.97 2.47 20.24
C LEU A 31 -2.41 1.35 19.35
N TRP A 32 -3.20 0.30 19.07
CA TRP A 32 -2.80 -0.77 18.14
C TRP A 32 -2.45 -0.23 16.74
N GLN A 33 -3.03 0.91 16.34
CA GLN A 33 -2.74 1.54 15.04
C GLN A 33 -1.29 2.03 14.95
N ILE A 34 -0.72 2.43 16.09
CA ILE A 34 0.69 2.84 16.19
C ILE A 34 1.59 1.61 16.05
N GLU A 35 1.24 0.50 16.70
CA GLU A 35 1.97 -0.76 16.55
C GLU A 35 1.94 -1.27 15.11
N GLU A 36 0.77 -1.20 14.46
CA GLU A 36 0.62 -1.54 13.05
C GLU A 36 1.49 -0.62 12.17
N ALA A 37 1.50 0.68 12.43
CA ALA A 37 2.35 1.63 11.72
C ALA A 37 3.84 1.28 11.86
N PHE A 38 4.30 0.89 13.05
CA PHE A 38 5.67 0.44 13.26
C PHE A 38 5.96 -0.87 12.55
N ARG A 39 5.02 -1.82 12.53
CA ARG A 39 5.16 -3.09 11.81
C ARG A 39 5.37 -2.85 10.32
N VAL A 40 4.51 -2.05 9.70
CA VAL A 40 4.58 -1.68 8.27
C VAL A 40 5.90 -0.96 7.94
N ASN A 41 6.27 0.04 8.75
CA ASN A 41 7.51 0.79 8.51
C ASN A 41 8.75 -0.11 8.60
N LYS A 42 8.78 -1.06 9.54
CA LYS A 42 9.92 -1.96 9.72
C LYS A 42 10.03 -3.02 8.62
N HIS A 43 8.90 -3.64 8.22
CA HIS A 43 8.92 -4.83 7.36
C HIS A 43 8.73 -4.46 5.88
N ASP A 44 7.70 -3.68 5.56
CA ASP A 44 7.37 -3.35 4.17
C ASP A 44 8.28 -2.27 3.60
N LEU A 45 8.48 -1.20 4.37
CA LEU A 45 9.26 -0.03 3.95
C LEU A 45 10.74 -0.12 4.35
N LYS A 46 11.13 -1.19 5.05
CA LYS A 46 12.52 -1.46 5.46
C LYS A 46 13.20 -0.26 6.12
N MET A 47 12.50 0.43 7.02
CA MET A 47 13.00 1.66 7.67
C MET A 47 14.30 1.44 8.46
N ARG A 48 14.58 0.20 8.89
CA ARG A 48 15.85 -0.19 9.52
C ARG A 48 16.98 -0.19 8.47
N PRO A 49 17.91 0.77 8.49
CA PRO A 49 18.97 0.84 7.49
C PRO A 49 19.96 -0.30 7.72
N ILE A 50 20.13 -1.20 6.74
CA ILE A 50 21.08 -2.32 6.84
C ILE A 50 22.47 -1.92 6.31
N PHE A 51 22.51 -1.00 5.33
CA PHE A 51 23.74 -0.69 4.58
C PHE A 51 24.05 0.82 4.51
N HIS A 52 23.58 1.63 5.47
CA HIS A 52 23.78 3.08 5.46
C HIS A 52 24.70 3.49 6.60
N TRP A 53 25.87 4.03 6.25
CA TRP A 53 26.94 4.32 7.20
C TRP A 53 27.08 5.82 7.50
N THR A 54 26.65 6.69 6.58
CA THR A 54 26.73 8.15 6.77
C THR A 54 25.43 8.70 7.38
N PRO A 55 25.51 9.63 8.36
CA PRO A 55 24.33 10.22 8.98
C PRO A 55 23.34 10.83 7.98
N ARG A 56 23.85 11.43 6.90
CA ARG A 56 23.02 12.01 5.83
C ARG A 56 22.18 10.96 5.11
N ARG A 57 22.75 9.80 4.76
CA ARG A 57 22.02 8.72 4.08
C ARG A 57 20.97 8.08 4.99
N ILE A 58 21.28 7.92 6.27
CA ILE A 58 20.33 7.41 7.27
C ILE A 58 19.12 8.34 7.37
N LYS A 59 19.34 9.66 7.52
CA LYS A 59 18.26 10.66 7.57
C LYS A 59 17.41 10.65 6.29
N ALA A 60 18.04 10.60 5.12
CA ALA A 60 17.34 10.57 3.84
C ALA A 60 16.49 9.30 3.68
N HIS A 61 17.01 8.12 4.03
CA HIS A 61 16.27 6.85 3.98
C HIS A 61 15.03 6.89 4.86
N ILE A 62 15.18 7.31 6.13
CA ILE A 62 14.07 7.45 7.07
C ILE A 62 13.02 8.42 6.52
N ALA A 63 13.43 9.55 5.95
CA ALA A 63 12.51 10.52 5.36
C ALA A 63 11.72 9.94 4.18
N ILE A 64 12.38 9.23 3.26
CA ILE A 64 11.73 8.58 2.12
C ILE A 64 10.75 7.50 2.59
N CYS A 65 11.14 6.65 3.55
CA CYS A 65 10.25 5.65 4.14
C CYS A 65 9.03 6.32 4.78
N PHE A 66 9.20 7.40 5.52
CA PHE A 66 8.11 8.11 6.18
C PHE A 66 7.13 8.72 5.16
N ILE A 67 7.64 9.34 4.09
CA ILE A 67 6.81 9.89 3.00
C ILE A 67 6.03 8.76 2.30
N ALA A 68 6.70 7.65 1.98
CA ALA A 68 6.05 6.50 1.37
C ALA A 68 4.93 5.93 2.26
N PHE A 69 5.18 5.84 3.58
CA PHE A 69 4.19 5.42 4.56
C PHE A 69 2.98 6.37 4.61
N ALA A 70 3.22 7.69 4.63
CA ALA A 70 2.15 8.68 4.65
C ALA A 70 1.25 8.58 3.41
N ILE A 71 1.84 8.44 2.22
CA ILE A 71 1.10 8.24 0.97
C ILE A 71 0.28 6.95 1.02
N ALA A 72 0.88 5.86 1.48
CA ALA A 72 0.22 4.58 1.65
C ALA A 72 -0.97 4.62 2.63
N LYS A 73 -0.79 5.21 3.80
CA LYS A 73 -1.88 5.38 4.78
C LYS A 73 -2.98 6.26 4.23
N GLN A 74 -2.64 7.31 3.48
CA GLN A 74 -3.62 8.16 2.81
C GLN A 74 -4.41 7.38 1.74
N ALA A 75 -3.75 6.47 1.01
CA ALA A 75 -4.41 5.59 0.05
C ALA A 75 -5.43 4.67 0.75
N VAL A 76 -5.03 4.00 1.84
CA VAL A 76 -5.93 3.16 2.66
C VAL A 76 -7.11 3.96 3.21
N TYR A 77 -6.84 5.16 3.75
CA TYR A 77 -7.88 6.05 4.27
C TYR A 77 -8.90 6.44 3.19
N ARG A 78 -8.43 6.80 1.98
CA ARG A 78 -9.30 7.11 0.83
C ARG A 78 -10.16 5.92 0.41
N LEU A 79 -9.62 4.71 0.42
CA LEU A 79 -10.35 3.48 0.12
C LEU A 79 -11.42 3.20 1.18
N GLY A 80 -11.11 3.38 2.46
CA GLY A 80 -12.06 3.27 3.57
C GLY A 80 -13.25 4.22 3.42
N ARG A 81 -13.01 5.48 3.01
CA ARG A 81 -14.08 6.45 2.73
C ARG A 81 -15.01 6.05 1.57
N ARG A 82 -14.53 5.21 0.66
CA ARG A 82 -15.30 4.67 -0.48
C ARG A 82 -15.95 3.31 -0.16
N GLN A 83 -16.03 2.94 1.12
CA GLN A 83 -16.57 1.66 1.61
C GLN A 83 -15.82 0.42 1.08
N LEU A 84 -14.52 0.59 0.82
CA LEU A 84 -13.61 -0.49 0.44
C LEU A 84 -12.50 -0.61 1.49
N PRO A 85 -12.80 -1.08 2.72
CA PRO A 85 -11.77 -1.28 3.72
C PRO A 85 -10.81 -2.37 3.24
N MET A 86 -9.55 -2.01 3.08
CA MET A 86 -8.45 -2.92 2.77
C MET A 86 -7.31 -2.63 3.73
N SER A 87 -6.62 -3.68 4.16
CA SER A 87 -5.38 -3.51 4.90
C SER A 87 -4.28 -2.95 4.00
N PHE A 88 -3.26 -2.34 4.59
CA PHE A 88 -2.09 -1.87 3.84
C PHE A 88 -1.44 -3.00 3.04
N GLU A 89 -1.35 -4.19 3.63
CA GLU A 89 -0.77 -5.38 3.00
C GLU A 89 -1.58 -5.84 1.79
N GLN A 90 -2.92 -5.88 1.90
CA GLN A 90 -3.81 -6.22 0.79
C GLN A 90 -3.66 -5.23 -0.36
N LEU A 91 -3.68 -3.92 -0.05
CA LEU A 91 -3.50 -2.88 -1.06
C LEU A 91 -2.14 -3.02 -1.77
N ARG A 92 -1.07 -3.22 -1.00
CA ARG A 92 0.27 -3.42 -1.53
C ARG A 92 0.33 -4.65 -2.44
N ASN A 93 -0.20 -5.79 -1.99
CA ASN A 93 -0.18 -7.02 -2.76
C ASN A 93 -0.98 -6.89 -4.06
N GLU A 94 -2.19 -6.32 -4.01
CA GLU A 94 -3.00 -6.09 -5.21
C GLU A 94 -2.29 -5.18 -6.22
N LEU A 95 -1.65 -4.11 -5.76
CA LEU A 95 -0.90 -3.18 -6.62
C LEU A 95 0.37 -3.81 -7.20
N LEU A 96 1.11 -4.61 -6.42
CA LEU A 96 2.30 -5.32 -6.89
C LEU A 96 1.99 -6.36 -7.97
N HIS A 97 0.81 -6.96 -7.95
CA HIS A 97 0.38 -7.93 -8.97
C HIS A 97 -0.14 -7.27 -10.26
N VAL A 98 -0.25 -5.93 -10.32
CA VAL A 98 -0.61 -5.25 -11.56
C VAL A 98 0.58 -5.29 -12.51
N GLN A 99 0.54 -6.21 -13.47
CA GLN A 99 1.54 -6.32 -14.52
C GLN A 99 1.08 -5.63 -15.82
N ALA A 100 2.04 -5.08 -16.56
CA ALA A 100 1.86 -4.59 -17.93
C ALA A 100 3.09 -4.99 -18.75
N SER A 101 2.86 -5.61 -19.92
CA SER A 101 3.92 -5.93 -20.87
C SER A 101 4.08 -4.81 -21.89
N LEU A 102 5.32 -4.52 -22.26
CA LEU A 102 5.62 -3.56 -23.32
C LEU A 102 5.89 -4.35 -24.60
N VAL A 103 5.01 -4.19 -25.58
CA VAL A 103 5.13 -4.82 -26.89
C VAL A 103 5.68 -3.81 -27.87
N VAL A 104 6.77 -4.16 -28.53
CA VAL A 104 7.35 -3.34 -29.60
C VAL A 104 7.06 -4.05 -30.91
N ASP A 105 6.42 -3.35 -31.83
CA ASP A 105 6.31 -3.81 -33.21
C ASP A 105 7.69 -3.68 -33.88
N ILE A 106 8.20 -4.78 -34.41
CA ILE A 106 9.54 -4.88 -35.01
C ILE A 106 9.64 -4.04 -36.28
N LYS A 107 8.56 -3.95 -37.08
CA LYS A 107 8.56 -3.26 -38.37
C LYS A 107 8.37 -1.76 -38.21
N THR A 108 7.43 -1.35 -37.36
CA THR A 108 7.08 0.06 -37.19
C THR A 108 7.80 0.74 -36.03
N ARG A 109 8.53 -0.04 -35.20
CA ARG A 109 9.12 0.37 -33.91
C ARG A 109 8.13 1.02 -32.94
N LYS A 110 6.82 0.91 -33.18
CA LYS A 110 5.79 1.43 -32.28
C LYS A 110 5.74 0.61 -31.00
N ARG A 111 5.61 1.30 -29.87
CA ARG A 111 5.53 0.69 -28.53
C ARG A 111 4.10 0.68 -28.03
N TYR A 112 3.65 -0.46 -27.55
CA TYR A 112 2.32 -0.70 -27.00
C TYR A 112 2.45 -1.22 -25.57
N ILE A 113 1.54 -0.80 -24.69
CA ILE A 113 1.48 -1.27 -23.29
C ILE A 113 0.29 -2.20 -23.16
N LEU A 114 0.52 -3.50 -23.09
CA LEU A 114 -0.53 -4.49 -22.87
C LEU A 114 -0.68 -4.78 -21.38
N PRO A 115 -1.74 -4.28 -20.72
CA PRO A 115 -1.97 -4.62 -19.33
C PRO A 115 -2.44 -6.07 -19.17
N SER A 116 -1.95 -6.75 -18.15
CA SER A 116 -2.49 -8.05 -17.73
C SER A 116 -3.92 -7.92 -17.18
N HIS A 117 -4.64 -9.05 -17.15
CA HIS A 117 -6.01 -9.12 -16.62
C HIS A 117 -6.04 -8.61 -15.18
N ALA A 118 -6.83 -7.56 -14.94
CA ALA A 118 -6.94 -6.96 -13.62
C ALA A 118 -7.95 -7.71 -12.75
N THR A 119 -7.59 -7.97 -11.49
CA THR A 119 -8.50 -8.52 -10.48
C THR A 119 -9.66 -7.54 -10.21
N ILE A 120 -10.74 -8.05 -9.62
CA ILE A 120 -11.89 -7.22 -9.22
C ILE A 120 -11.46 -6.13 -8.24
N ASN A 121 -10.60 -6.48 -7.27
CA ASN A 121 -10.05 -5.55 -6.29
C ASN A 121 -9.18 -4.47 -6.95
N GLN A 122 -8.30 -4.85 -7.88
CA GLN A 122 -7.52 -3.87 -8.64
C GLN A 122 -8.43 -2.88 -9.38
N LYS A 123 -9.47 -3.34 -10.07
CA LYS A 123 -10.44 -2.47 -10.76
C LYS A 123 -11.11 -1.50 -9.79
N ARG A 124 -11.55 -1.99 -8.62
CA ARG A 124 -12.15 -1.17 -7.55
C ARG A 124 -11.17 -0.12 -7.00
N ILE A 125 -9.90 -0.48 -6.81
CA ILE A 125 -8.84 0.44 -6.41
C ILE A 125 -8.71 1.56 -7.45
N TYR A 126 -8.53 1.21 -8.73
CA TYR A 126 -8.42 2.20 -9.81
C TYR A 126 -9.62 3.15 -9.87
N GLN A 127 -10.84 2.61 -9.75
CA GLN A 127 -12.08 3.42 -9.70
C GLN A 127 -12.11 4.35 -8.48
N ALA A 128 -11.73 3.86 -7.30
CA ALA A 128 -11.70 4.67 -6.08
C ALA A 128 -10.73 5.86 -6.18
N PHE A 129 -9.63 5.70 -6.91
CA PHE A 129 -8.67 6.78 -7.20
C PHE A 129 -9.04 7.62 -8.44
N GLY A 130 -10.14 7.32 -9.14
CA GLY A 130 -10.52 8.01 -10.38
C GLY A 130 -9.53 7.78 -11.54
N LEU A 131 -8.74 6.70 -11.45
CA LEU A 131 -7.71 6.37 -12.42
C LEU A 131 -8.31 5.47 -13.50
N ARG A 132 -8.30 5.94 -14.74
CA ARG A 132 -8.65 5.12 -15.90
C ARG A 132 -7.41 4.34 -16.34
N LYS A 133 -7.44 3.01 -16.29
CA LYS A 133 -6.38 2.17 -16.88
C LYS A 133 -6.35 2.51 -18.38
N ARG A 134 -5.26 3.12 -18.86
CA ARG A 134 -5.03 3.29 -20.30
C ARG A 134 -4.83 1.88 -20.87
N MET A 135 -5.92 1.28 -21.35
CA MET A 135 -5.84 0.11 -22.21
C MET A 135 -5.14 0.56 -23.48
N ALA A 136 -3.98 -0.01 -23.82
CA ALA A 136 -3.43 0.24 -25.14
C ALA A 136 -4.45 -0.20 -26.19
N ALA A 137 -4.47 0.58 -27.26
CA ALA A 137 -5.41 0.51 -28.36
C ALA A 137 -5.68 -0.92 -28.83
N ASN A 138 -6.96 -1.20 -29.04
CA ASN A 138 -7.52 -2.26 -29.87
C ASN A 138 -6.96 -3.68 -29.67
N ARG A 139 -7.64 -4.45 -28.82
CA ARG A 139 -7.51 -5.91 -28.71
C ARG A 139 -7.76 -6.62 -30.07
N SER A 140 -8.41 -5.96 -31.02
CA SER A 140 -8.66 -6.46 -32.39
C SER A 140 -7.47 -6.37 -33.35
N LEU A 141 -6.43 -5.57 -33.06
CA LEU A 141 -5.25 -5.46 -33.93
C LEU A 141 -4.18 -6.52 -33.64
N VAL A 142 -4.19 -7.10 -32.44
CA VAL A 142 -3.19 -8.11 -32.04
C VAL A 142 -3.51 -9.49 -32.62
N GLN A 143 -4.76 -9.74 -33.02
CA GLN A 143 -5.20 -11.06 -33.50
C GLN A 143 -5.04 -11.27 -35.02
N GLN A 144 -4.56 -10.26 -35.77
CA GLN A 144 -4.45 -10.30 -37.24
C GLN A 144 -3.01 -10.26 -37.81
N GLN A 145 -1.96 -10.42 -37.00
CA GLN A 145 -0.59 -10.36 -37.52
C GLN A 145 0.09 -11.74 -37.42
N PRO A 146 0.19 -12.48 -38.52
CA PRO A 146 0.90 -13.74 -38.56
C PRO A 146 2.40 -13.42 -38.59
N TRP A 147 3.14 -13.98 -37.62
CA TRP A 147 4.60 -13.96 -37.49
C TRP A 147 5.26 -12.68 -36.94
N GLY A 148 5.74 -12.77 -35.69
CA GLY A 148 6.88 -11.96 -35.22
C GLY A 148 6.64 -10.98 -34.07
N ILE A 149 5.82 -11.27 -33.06
CA ILE A 149 5.77 -10.44 -31.84
C ILE A 149 6.63 -11.09 -30.75
N ILE A 150 7.77 -10.49 -30.45
CA ILE A 150 8.57 -10.85 -29.27
C ILE A 150 7.99 -10.06 -28.08
N ALA A 151 7.24 -10.75 -27.22
CA ALA A 151 6.75 -10.16 -25.98
C ALA A 151 7.87 -10.14 -24.93
N MET A 152 8.49 -8.97 -24.71
CA MET A 152 9.38 -8.78 -23.56
C MET A 152 8.53 -8.55 -22.31
N LYS A 153 8.61 -9.49 -21.37
CA LYS A 153 8.02 -9.35 -20.04
C LYS A 153 8.88 -8.39 -19.23
N VAL A 154 8.37 -7.20 -18.93
CA VAL A 154 9.00 -6.25 -18.00
C VAL A 154 8.40 -6.54 -16.63
N ASN A 155 9.23 -7.02 -15.70
CA ASN A 155 8.86 -7.22 -14.29
C ASN A 155 8.89 -5.89 -13.53
#